data_AF-A0A932STZ8-F1
#
_entry.id   AF-A0A932STZ8-F1
#
_cell.length_a   1.000
_cell.length_b   1.000
_cell.length_c   1.000
_cell.angle_alpha   90.00
_cell.angle_beta   90.00
_cell.angle_gamma   90.00
#
_symmetry.space_group_name_H-M   'P 1'
#
loop_
_entity.id
_entity.type
_entity.pdbx_description
1 polymer ?
#
loop_
_entity_poly.entity_id
_entity_poly.type
_entity_poly.pdbx_seq_one_letter_code
_entity_poly.pdbx_strand_id
1 'polypeptide(L)' 'PYEWYDTPNLHFMSMLDFRELVNVVGGRIVKEAPMIRGRIVDRAWAANWRAESALYVLEKERRATPRTAV' A
#
# COMPACT_ATOMS: atom_id res chain seq x y z
N PRO A 1 29.35 7.24 9.34
CA PRO A 1 27.99 7.05 9.89
C PRO A 1 27.04 6.80 8.72
N TYR A 2 26.22 5.75 8.77
CA TYR A 2 25.17 5.54 7.76
C TYR A 2 24.00 6.46 8.10
N GLU A 3 23.60 7.27 7.14
CA GLU A 3 22.44 8.17 7.28
C GLU A 3 21.15 7.35 7.18
N TRP A 4 20.05 7.89 7.69
CA TRP A 4 18.76 7.18 7.72
C TRP A 4 18.22 6.86 6.31
N TYR A 5 18.66 7.61 5.29
CA TYR A 5 18.40 7.34 3.87
C TYR A 5 19.36 6.31 3.25
N ASP A 6 20.47 5.99 3.91
CA ASP A 6 21.42 4.94 3.46
C ASP A 6 20.98 3.54 3.90
N THR A 7 19.93 3.44 4.73
CA THR A 7 19.26 2.15 4.95
C THR A 7 18.52 1.82 3.65
N PRO A 8 18.78 0.66 3.02
CA PRO A 8 18.06 0.27 1.83
C PRO A 8 16.65 -0.16 2.25
N ASN A 9 15.80 0.81 2.61
CA ASN A 9 14.36 0.65 2.83
C ASN A 9 13.61 0.35 1.52
N LEU A 10 14.32 -0.20 0.53
CA LEU A 10 13.73 -0.78 -0.65
C LEU A 10 13.21 -2.16 -0.28
N HIS A 11 12.08 -2.19 0.42
CA HIS A 11 11.32 -3.42 0.54
C HIS A 11 10.79 -3.75 -0.85
N PHE A 12 11.38 -4.76 -1.49
CA PHE A 12 10.85 -5.38 -2.69
C PHE A 12 9.55 -6.08 -2.29
N MET A 13 8.47 -5.31 -2.31
CA MET A 13 7.15 -5.73 -1.88
C MET A 13 6.27 -5.78 -3.12
N SER A 14 5.68 -6.95 -3.39
CA SER A 14 4.69 -7.04 -4.46
C SER A 14 3.40 -6.34 -4.05
N MET A 15 2.55 -5.99 -5.02
CA MET A 15 1.22 -5.44 -4.73
C MET A 15 0.36 -6.45 -3.94
N LEU A 16 0.62 -7.76 -4.08
CA LEU A 16 -0.06 -8.79 -3.29
C LEU A 16 0.33 -8.72 -1.82
N ASP A 17 1.64 -8.63 -1.54
CA ASP A 17 2.14 -8.51 -0.17
C ASP A 17 1.63 -7.23 0.50
N PHE A 18 1.55 -6.13 -0.27
CA PHE A 18 0.99 -4.88 0.24
C PHE A 18 -0.50 -5.00 0.60
N ARG A 19 -1.30 -5.70 -0.22
CA ARG A 19 -2.71 -5.96 0.11
C ARG A 19 -2.87 -6.76 1.39
N GLU A 20 -2.03 -7.77 1.58
CA GLU A 20 -2.01 -8.55 2.82
C GLU A 20 -1.62 -7.69 4.02
N LEU A 21 -0.56 -6.88 3.90
CA LEU A 21 -0.15 -5.94 4.93
C LEU A 21 -1.28 -4.99 5.32
N VAL A 22 -1.99 -4.41 4.34
CA VAL A 22 -3.11 -3.50 4.61
C VAL A 22 -4.22 -4.20 5.41
N ASN A 23 -4.51 -5.47 5.12
CA ASN A 23 -5.45 -6.25 5.90
C ASN A 23 -4.97 -6.47 7.34
N VAL A 24 -3.70 -6.81 7.55
CA VAL A 24 -3.13 -7.04 8.90
C VAL A 24 -3.21 -5.78 9.77
N VAL A 25 -2.95 -4.60 9.19
CA VAL A 25 -2.99 -3.33 9.93
C VAL A 25 -4.41 -2.78 10.15
N GLY A 26 -5.45 -3.47 9.65
CA GLY A 26 -6.84 -3.02 9.74
C GLY A 26 -7.10 -1.78 8.87
N GLY A 27 -6.42 -1.69 7.74
CA GLY A 27 -6.68 -0.69 6.71
C GLY A 27 -7.58 -1.25 5.62
N ARG A 28 -8.17 -0.36 4.82
CA ARG A 28 -8.96 -0.70 3.64
C ARG A 28 -8.39 0.01 2.42
N ILE A 29 -8.05 -0.73 1.38
CA ILE A 29 -7.65 -0.14 0.10
C ILE A 29 -8.91 0.34 -0.63
N VAL A 30 -9.02 1.66 -0.81
CA VAL A 30 -10.14 2.28 -1.54
C VAL A 30 -9.85 2.35 -3.02
N LYS A 31 -8.62 2.68 -3.38
CA LYS A 31 -8.17 2.77 -4.77
C LYS A 31 -6.76 2.24 -4.89
N GLU A 32 -6.55 1.47 -5.94
CA GLU A 32 -5.25 0.96 -6.34
C GLU A 32 -4.96 1.44 -7.77
N ALA A 33 -3.85 2.14 -7.96
CA ALA A 33 -3.46 2.76 -9.21
C ALA A 33 -2.02 2.34 -9.57
N PRO A 34 -1.85 1.21 -10.28
CA PRO A 34 -0.53 0.80 -10.74
C PRO A 34 -0.04 1.71 -11.88
N MET A 35 1.25 2.04 -11.83
CA MET A 35 1.93 2.87 -12.82
C MET A 35 2.82 2.00 -13.71
N ILE A 36 2.52 1.97 -15.01
CA ILE A 36 3.24 1.22 -16.02
C ILE A 36 3.75 2.22 -17.06
N ARG A 37 5.08 2.31 -17.27
CA ARG A 37 5.68 3.24 -18.23
C ARG A 37 5.21 4.70 -18.04
N GLY A 38 5.15 5.14 -16.78
CA GLY A 38 4.72 6.50 -16.43
C GLY A 38 3.22 6.80 -16.60
N ARG A 39 2.38 5.79 -16.86
CA ARG A 39 0.92 5.95 -16.97
C ARG A 39 0.20 5.16 -15.90
N ILE A 40 -0.85 5.75 -15.32
CA ILE A 40 -1.78 5.03 -14.45
C ILE A 40 -2.64 4.14 -15.35
N VAL A 41 -2.58 2.83 -15.11
CA VAL A 41 -3.37 1.85 -15.85
C VAL A 41 -4.37 1.23 -14.91
N ASP A 42 -5.63 1.67 -14.99
CA ASP A 42 -6.71 1.04 -14.24
C ASP A 42 -6.89 -0.40 -14.73
N ARG A 43 -6.77 -1.37 -13.80
CA ARG A 43 -6.93 -2.82 -14.06
C ARG A 43 -5.97 -3.39 -15.12
N ALA A 44 -4.68 -3.09 -15.02
CA ALA A 44 -3.68 -3.79 -15.82
C ALA A 44 -3.66 -5.30 -15.50
N TRP A 45 -3.83 -6.14 -16.52
CA TRP A 45 -3.55 -7.56 -16.43
C TRP A 45 -2.08 -7.76 -16.04
N ALA A 46 -1.84 -8.63 -15.05
CA ALA A 46 -0.51 -8.84 -14.47
C ALA A 46 0.20 -7.55 -14.00
N ALA A 47 -0.54 -6.58 -13.43
CA ALA A 47 0.01 -5.33 -12.87
C ALA A 47 1.22 -5.57 -11.96
N ASN A 48 1.17 -6.65 -11.18
CA ASN A 48 2.22 -7.04 -10.23
C ASN A 48 3.59 -7.28 -10.89
N TRP A 49 3.64 -7.60 -12.19
CA TRP A 49 4.88 -7.84 -12.94
C TRP A 49 5.26 -6.67 -13.86
N ARG A 50 4.28 -5.83 -14.21
CA ARG A 50 4.45 -4.78 -15.22
C ARG A 50 4.54 -3.38 -14.62
N ALA A 51 4.06 -3.19 -13.40
CA ALA A 51 4.08 -1.91 -12.72
C ALA A 51 5.48 -1.65 -12.14
N GLU A 52 6.00 -0.47 -12.43
CA GLU A 52 7.25 0.03 -11.86
C GLU A 52 6.99 0.66 -10.48
N SER A 53 5.76 1.14 -10.26
CA SER A 53 5.32 1.77 -9.01
C SER A 53 3.80 1.64 -8.88
N ALA A 54 3.25 1.77 -7.67
CA ALA A 54 1.81 1.77 -7.46
C ALA A 54 1.42 2.81 -6.39
N LEU A 55 0.30 3.49 -6.64
CA LEU A 55 -0.31 4.43 -5.68
C LEU A 55 -1.55 3.77 -5.05
N TYR A 56 -1.64 3.86 -3.72
CA TYR A 56 -2.75 3.34 -2.95
C TYR A 56 -3.45 4.45 -2.17
N VAL A 57 -4.77 4.49 -2.25
CA VAL A 57 -5.61 5.30 -1.35
C VAL A 57 -6.13 4.36 -0.27
N LEU A 58 -5.70 4.60 0.97
CA LEU A 58 -6.07 3.81 2.13
C LEU A 58 -7.08 4.56 2.99
N GLU A 59 -8.06 3.83 3.50
CA GLU A 59 -8.88 4.28 4.61
C GLU A 59 -8.52 3.49 5.86
N LYS A 60 -8.53 4.19 7.00
CA LYS A 60 -8.43 3.55 8.31
C LYS A 60 -9.80 3.01 8.68
N GLU A 61 -9.89 1.71 8.96
CA GLU A 61 -11.09 1.15 9.54
C GLU A 61 -11.28 1.78 10.93
N ARG A 62 -12.35 2.55 11.13
CA ARG A 62 -12.64 3.14 12.44
C ARG A 62 -13.02 2.00 13.38
N ARG A 63 -12.04 1.45 14.09
CA ARG A 63 -12.31 0.63 15.27
C ARG A 63 -13.08 1.52 16.25
N ALA A 64 -14.33 1.18 16.53
CA ALA A 64 -15.14 1.92 17.48
C ALA A 64 -14.40 1.91 18.83
N THR A 65 -13.84 3.06 19.23
CA THR A 65 -13.33 3.24 20.59
C THR A 65 -14.52 3.02 21.53
N PRO A 66 -14.46 2.07 22.47
CA PRO A 66 -15.50 1.93 23.47
C PRO A 66 -15.57 3.28 24.18
N ARG A 67 -16.74 3.92 24.13
CA ARG A 67 -16.96 5.16 24.86
C ARG A 67 -17.02 4.78 26.33
N THR A 68 -15.88 4.80 27.01
CA THR A 68 -15.82 4.65 28.46
C THR A 68 -16.63 5.80 29.04
N ALA A 69 -17.86 5.47 29.46
CA ALA A 69 -18.68 6.36 30.26
C ALA A 69 -18.01 6.43 31.64
N VAL A 70 -17.54 7.62 32.00
CA VAL A 70 -17.13 8.00 33.36
C VAL A 70 -18.34 8.66 34.02
#